data_AF-A0A1F6I6B0-F1
#
_entry.id   AF-A0A1F6I6B0-F1
#
_cell.length_a   1.000
_cell.length_b   1.000
_cell.length_c   1.000
_cell.angle_alpha   90.00
_cell.angle_beta   90.00
_cell.angle_gamma   90.00
#
_symmetry.space_group_name_H-M   'P 1'
#
loop_
_entity.id
_entity.type
_entity.pdbx_description
1 polymer ?
#
loop_
_entity_poly.entity_id
_entity_poly.type
_entity_poly.pdbx_seq_one_letter_code
_entity_poly.pdbx_strand_id
1 'polypeptide(L)'
;MPLILPKNLIRYSSFILACFFVVGVFVTATTFIQLALAILIYPLLVIFAYKLFSHKLRSNPSKRSVNSIKPSVASAQTEPSESLNVGIADIDKRVFLKLIGGTGLTLLLFSLFSKKTEDLFPTKLPGSGVITIADSAGKKITPAQKQPLDGYTISEIEDNAISFYGYTHLNGSWYVLRVDTVAGSFRYARGDTDFLGNWENRENLDYGYFNHVFNQ
;
A
#
# COMPACT_ATOMS: atom_id res chain seq x y z
N MET A 1 26.44 -52.25 -5.09
CA MET A 1 27.19 -51.18 -5.79
C MET A 1 27.09 -49.92 -4.94
N PRO A 2 28.14 -49.51 -4.19
CA PRO A 2 28.03 -48.37 -3.30
C PRO A 2 27.95 -47.09 -4.14
N LEU A 3 26.88 -46.33 -3.95
CA LEU A 3 26.60 -45.10 -4.69
C LEU A 3 27.47 -43.98 -4.11
N ILE A 4 28.65 -43.76 -4.71
CA ILE A 4 29.61 -42.74 -4.26
C ILE A 4 29.06 -41.37 -4.67
N LEU A 5 28.25 -40.79 -3.78
CA LEU A 5 27.73 -39.43 -3.96
C LEU A 5 28.91 -38.44 -3.88
N PRO A 6 29.01 -37.47 -4.80
CA PRO A 6 30.08 -36.48 -4.74
C PRO A 6 29.98 -35.67 -3.45
N LYS A 7 31.10 -35.52 -2.72
CA LYS A 7 31.19 -34.83 -1.41
C LYS A 7 30.59 -33.42 -1.40
N ASN A 8 30.46 -32.79 -2.57
CA ASN A 8 29.81 -31.49 -2.72
C ASN A 8 28.29 -31.61 -2.65
N LEU A 9 27.70 -32.62 -3.30
CA LEU A 9 26.25 -32.84 -3.31
C LEU A 9 25.72 -33.21 -1.92
N ILE A 10 26.49 -33.99 -1.14
CA ILE A 10 26.15 -34.30 0.26
C ILE A 10 26.11 -33.02 1.11
N ARG A 11 27.09 -32.11 0.93
CA ARG A 11 27.16 -30.84 1.67
C ARG A 11 25.99 -29.91 1.31
N TYR A 12 25.62 -29.81 0.04
CA TYR A 12 24.47 -29.00 -0.38
C TYR A 12 23.13 -29.61 0.05
N SER A 13 22.97 -30.93 -0.05
CA SER A 13 21.75 -31.62 0.42
C SER A 13 21.57 -31.44 1.93
N SER A 14 22.63 -31.58 2.71
CA SER A 14 22.60 -31.32 4.15
C SER A 14 22.26 -29.86 4.48
N PHE A 15 22.74 -28.90 3.69
CA PHE A 15 22.39 -27.48 3.86
C PHE A 15 20.90 -27.21 3.58
N ILE A 16 20.38 -27.76 2.48
CA ILE A 16 18.98 -27.62 2.10
C ILE A 16 18.08 -28.24 3.18
N LEU A 17 18.41 -29.43 3.67
CA LEU A 17 17.66 -30.10 4.73
C LEU A 17 17.68 -29.29 6.04
N ALA A 18 18.82 -28.69 6.40
CA ALA A 18 18.95 -27.83 7.56
C ALA A 18 18.11 -26.54 7.44
N CYS A 19 18.05 -25.93 6.25
CA CYS A 19 17.18 -24.77 5.99
C CYS A 19 15.70 -25.13 6.19
N PHE A 20 15.25 -26.26 5.63
CA PHE A 20 13.87 -26.71 5.83
C PHE A 20 13.57 -27.02 7.29
N PHE A 21 14.52 -27.59 8.03
CA PHE A 21 14.36 -27.85 9.45
C PHE A 21 14.18 -26.55 10.25
N VAL A 22 15.00 -25.53 10.00
CA VAL A 22 14.89 -24.23 10.68
C VAL A 22 13.58 -23.52 10.34
N VAL A 23 13.15 -23.56 9.07
CA VAL A 23 11.85 -23.01 8.65
C VAL A 23 10.70 -23.75 9.34
N GLY A 24 10.76 -25.08 9.40
CA GLY A 24 9.76 -25.90 10.10
C GLY A 24 9.66 -25.59 11.58
N VAL A 25 10.79 -25.40 12.28
CA VAL A 25 10.81 -25.00 13.69
C VAL A 25 10.20 -23.61 13.88
N PHE A 26 10.42 -22.68 12.93
CA PHE A 26 9.84 -21.33 12.99
C PHE A 26 8.33 -21.32 12.76
N VAL A 27 7.83 -22.13 11.81
CA VAL A 27 6.40 -22.25 11.49
C VAL A 27 5.62 -22.96 12.60
N THR A 28 6.26 -23.88 13.32
CA THR A 28 5.63 -24.64 14.41
C THR A 28 5.77 -23.98 15.79
N ALA A 29 6.43 -22.83 15.87
CA ALA A 29 6.61 -22.11 17.13
C ALA A 29 5.30 -21.50 17.61
N THR A 30 4.65 -22.17 18.57
CA THR A 30 3.43 -21.68 19.23
C THR A 30 3.74 -20.96 20.55
N THR A 31 4.96 -21.11 21.07
CA THR A 31 5.39 -20.54 22.36
C THR A 31 6.59 -19.61 22.20
N PHE A 32 6.68 -18.60 23.06
CA PHE A 32 7.77 -17.62 23.07
C PHE A 32 9.15 -18.27 23.29
N ILE A 33 9.20 -19.35 24.08
CA ILE A 33 10.44 -20.11 24.35
C ILE A 33 10.93 -20.83 23.08
N GLN A 34 10.02 -21.37 22.27
CA GLN A 34 10.34 -22.04 21.01
C GLN A 34 10.84 -21.04 19.95
N LEU A 35 10.30 -19.82 19.94
CA LEU A 35 10.78 -18.73 19.10
C LEU A 35 12.21 -18.28 19.50
N ALA A 36 12.47 -18.12 20.80
CA ALA A 36 13.79 -17.75 21.31
C ALA A 36 14.87 -18.78 20.93
N LEU A 37 14.52 -20.08 20.98
CA LEU A 37 15.42 -21.16 20.59
C LEU A 37 15.69 -21.15 19.07
N ALA A 38 14.67 -20.87 18.25
CA ALA A 38 14.82 -20.75 16.79
C ALA A 38 15.75 -19.59 16.39
N ILE A 39 15.64 -18.45 17.08
CA ILE A 39 16.51 -17.29 16.88
C ILE A 39 17.97 -17.62 17.20
N LEU A 40 18.22 -18.46 18.22
CA LEU A 40 19.57 -18.87 18.61
C LEU A 40 20.21 -19.84 17.59
N ILE A 41 19.41 -20.66 16.92
CA ILE A 41 19.88 -21.62 15.89
C ILE A 41 20.17 -20.92 14.55
N TYR A 42 19.48 -19.83 14.25
CA TYR A 42 19.64 -19.06 13.01
C TYR A 42 21.08 -18.58 12.71
N PRO A 43 21.83 -17.94 13.63
CA PRO A 43 23.21 -17.52 13.36
C PRO A 43 24.15 -18.69 13.09
N LEU A 44 23.90 -19.87 13.66
CA LEU A 44 24.67 -21.08 13.39
C LEU A 44 24.51 -21.52 11.92
N LEU A 45 23.28 -21.41 11.39
CA LEU A 45 22.99 -21.70 9.98
C LEU A 45 23.64 -20.67 9.06
N VAL A 46 23.64 -19.39 9.42
CA VAL A 46 24.30 -18.32 8.65
C VAL A 46 25.82 -18.54 8.57
N ILE A 47 26.46 -18.93 9.68
CA ILE A 47 27.90 -19.26 9.68
C ILE A 47 28.18 -20.47 8.79
N PHE A 48 27.33 -21.50 8.87
CA PHE A 48 27.46 -22.69 8.02
C PHE A 48 27.26 -22.37 6.53
N ALA A 49 26.30 -21.50 6.19
CA ALA A 49 26.11 -20.98 4.84
C ALA A 49 27.34 -20.19 4.36
N TYR A 50 27.85 -19.27 5.18
CA TYR A 50 29.03 -18.48 4.84
C TYR A 50 30.24 -19.38 4.54
N LYS A 51 30.47 -20.41 5.36
CA LYS A 51 31.55 -21.39 5.14
C LYS A 51 31.35 -22.21 3.86
N LEU A 52 30.11 -22.49 3.48
CA LEU A 52 29.78 -23.24 2.26
C LEU A 52 29.99 -22.40 0.98
N PHE A 53 29.59 -21.13 1.00
CA PHE A 53 29.63 -20.24 -0.17
C PHE A 53 30.95 -19.46 -0.31
N SER A 54 31.72 -19.28 0.77
CA SER A 54 33.02 -18.56 0.76
C SER A 54 34.08 -19.23 -0.13
N HIS A 55 33.94 -20.52 -0.46
CA HIS A 55 34.96 -21.25 -1.20
C HIS A 55 35.05 -20.93 -2.71
N LYS A 56 34.20 -20.02 -3.23
CA LYS A 56 34.18 -19.66 -4.67
C LYS A 56 34.35 -18.17 -5.01
N LEU A 57 34.70 -17.30 -4.07
CA LEU A 57 34.96 -15.88 -4.38
C LEU A 57 36.38 -15.59 -4.90
N ARG A 58 37.23 -16.58 -5.14
CA ARG A 58 38.60 -16.38 -5.65
C ARG A 58 38.81 -17.01 -7.03
N SER A 59 38.47 -16.27 -8.07
CA SER A 59 38.83 -16.46 -9.48
C SER A 59 38.20 -15.27 -10.23
N ASN A 60 38.86 -14.31 -10.87
CA ASN A 60 40.12 -14.29 -11.61
C ASN A 60 40.49 -12.80 -11.86
N PRO A 61 41.74 -12.31 -11.69
CA PRO A 61 42.12 -10.99 -12.17
C PRO A 61 42.36 -11.05 -13.68
N SER A 62 41.45 -10.50 -14.48
CA SER A 62 41.67 -10.38 -15.93
C SER A 62 42.79 -9.38 -16.21
N LYS A 63 43.87 -9.87 -16.83
CA LYS A 63 45.04 -9.11 -17.25
C LYS A 63 44.70 -8.13 -18.38
N ARG A 64 45.28 -6.95 -18.23
CA ARG A 64 45.53 -5.88 -19.20
C ARG A 64 45.97 -6.32 -20.60
N SER A 65 45.41 -5.67 -21.62
CA SER A 65 45.99 -5.33 -22.94
C SER A 65 45.14 -4.15 -23.43
N VAL A 66 45.55 -2.88 -23.36
CA VAL A 66 46.60 -2.18 -24.13
C VAL A 66 46.70 -2.72 -25.54
N ASN A 67 46.07 -2.02 -26.48
CA ASN A 67 46.65 -1.70 -27.77
C ASN A 67 46.26 -0.27 -28.15
N SER A 68 47.28 0.57 -28.18
CA SER A 68 47.30 1.94 -28.69
C SER A 68 47.45 1.87 -30.20
N ILE A 69 46.56 2.53 -30.95
CA ILE A 69 46.84 2.95 -32.33
C ILE A 69 46.44 4.42 -32.45
N LYS A 70 47.42 5.24 -32.82
CA LYS A 70 47.35 6.68 -33.15
C LYS A 70 48.12 6.83 -34.49
N PRO A 71 48.01 7.95 -35.22
CA PRO A 71 46.86 8.57 -35.90
C PRO A 71 47.06 8.61 -37.44
N SER A 72 46.06 9.01 -38.22
CA SER A 72 46.28 9.55 -39.58
C SER A 72 45.37 10.76 -39.83
N VAL A 73 45.89 11.69 -40.61
CA VAL A 73 45.63 13.14 -40.60
C VAL A 73 44.75 13.53 -41.80
N ALA A 74 43.75 14.41 -41.62
CA ALA A 74 43.35 15.41 -42.61
C ALA A 74 42.29 16.37 -42.04
N SER A 75 42.58 17.67 -42.12
CA SER A 75 41.76 18.81 -41.72
C SER A 75 40.41 18.88 -42.44
N ALA A 76 39.36 19.27 -41.69
CA ALA A 76 38.40 20.28 -42.12
C ALA A 76 37.71 20.86 -40.87
N GLN A 77 37.88 22.16 -40.65
CA GLN A 77 37.20 22.94 -39.61
C GLN A 77 35.80 23.32 -40.08
N THR A 78 34.76 23.13 -39.24
CA THR A 78 33.57 24.00 -39.12
C THR A 78 32.87 23.75 -37.77
N GLU A 79 32.97 24.72 -36.84
CA GLU A 79 32.00 25.29 -35.85
C GLU A 79 30.82 24.46 -35.24
N PRO A 80 30.28 24.86 -34.07
CA PRO A 80 30.06 24.02 -32.90
C PRO A 80 28.61 23.50 -32.82
N SER A 81 28.45 22.23 -32.47
CA SER A 81 27.17 21.69 -32.03
C SER A 81 27.30 21.19 -30.61
N GLU A 82 26.62 21.90 -29.69
CA GLU A 82 26.31 21.42 -28.36
C GLU A 82 25.67 20.03 -28.46
N SER A 83 26.44 19.01 -28.16
CA SER A 83 25.88 17.83 -27.53
C SER A 83 26.62 17.68 -26.22
N LEU A 84 25.92 18.00 -25.13
CA LEU A 84 26.34 17.65 -23.78
C LEU A 84 26.42 16.12 -23.74
N ASN A 85 27.58 15.61 -24.12
CA ASN A 85 27.97 14.23 -23.94
C ASN A 85 28.24 14.08 -22.44
N VAL A 86 27.17 14.07 -21.65
CA VAL A 86 27.20 13.60 -20.27
C VAL A 86 27.47 12.11 -20.38
N GLY A 87 28.74 11.77 -20.53
CA GLY A 87 29.24 10.41 -20.45
C GLY A 87 28.99 9.92 -19.04
N ILE A 88 27.77 9.46 -18.79
CA ILE A 88 27.43 8.71 -17.58
C ILE A 88 28.40 7.54 -17.56
N ALA A 89 29.29 7.54 -16.57
CA ALA A 89 30.32 6.53 -16.44
C ALA A 89 29.64 5.16 -16.33
N ASP A 90 30.23 4.13 -16.95
CA ASP A 90 29.66 2.76 -16.94
C ASP A 90 29.44 2.23 -15.50
N ILE A 91 30.14 2.82 -14.53
CA ILE A 91 29.94 2.57 -13.10
C ILE A 91 28.52 2.96 -12.65
N ASP A 92 28.00 4.11 -13.07
CA ASP A 92 26.70 4.63 -12.65
C ASP A 92 25.57 3.82 -13.26
N LYS A 93 25.74 3.34 -14.51
CA LYS A 93 24.79 2.43 -15.16
C LYS A 93 24.69 1.11 -14.41
N ARG A 94 25.81 0.56 -13.95
CA ARG A 94 25.83 -0.69 -13.17
C ARG A 94 25.26 -0.52 -11.77
N VAL A 95 25.52 0.62 -11.12
CA VAL A 95 24.94 0.94 -9.81
C VAL A 95 23.44 1.13 -9.94
N PHE A 96 22.98 1.87 -10.95
CA PHE A 96 21.58 2.04 -11.27
C PHE A 96 20.88 0.71 -11.56
N LEU A 97 21.46 -0.14 -12.41
CA LEU A 97 20.86 -1.44 -12.75
C LEU A 97 20.78 -2.38 -11.54
N LYS A 98 21.77 -2.33 -10.65
CA LYS A 98 21.74 -3.07 -9.38
C LYS A 98 20.69 -2.51 -8.42
N LEU A 99 20.53 -1.19 -8.35
CA LEU A 99 19.57 -0.53 -7.49
C LEU A 99 18.13 -0.80 -7.95
N ILE A 100 17.85 -0.64 -9.24
CA ILE A 100 16.51 -0.87 -9.80
C ILE A 100 16.16 -2.36 -9.78
N GLY A 101 17.12 -3.23 -10.11
CA GLY A 101 16.91 -4.68 -10.09
C GLY A 101 16.74 -5.23 -8.67
N GLY A 102 17.55 -4.76 -7.72
CA GLY A 102 17.44 -5.15 -6.31
C GLY A 102 16.15 -4.65 -5.68
N THR A 103 15.81 -3.37 -5.87
CA THR A 103 14.60 -2.75 -5.31
C THR A 103 13.32 -3.29 -5.95
N GLY A 104 13.32 -3.52 -7.27
CA GLY A 104 12.19 -4.13 -7.95
C GLY A 104 11.95 -5.57 -7.50
N LEU A 105 13.01 -6.36 -7.33
CA LEU A 105 12.90 -7.74 -6.85
C LEU A 105 12.41 -7.77 -5.39
N THR A 106 12.89 -6.89 -4.51
CA THR A 106 12.41 -6.83 -3.13
C THR A 106 10.94 -6.42 -3.05
N LEU A 107 10.50 -5.45 -3.85
CA LEU A 107 9.07 -5.07 -3.96
C LEU A 107 8.21 -6.23 -4.47
N LEU A 108 8.71 -6.98 -5.46
CA LEU A 108 8.02 -8.13 -6.03
C LEU A 108 7.89 -9.26 -5.00
N LEU A 109 8.95 -9.56 -4.24
CA LEU A 109 8.91 -10.55 -3.16
C LEU A 109 8.01 -10.07 -2.02
N PHE A 110 8.08 -8.79 -1.64
CA PHE A 110 7.18 -8.19 -0.66
C PHE A 110 5.73 -8.32 -1.12
N SER A 111 5.41 -8.04 -2.39
CA SER A 111 4.05 -8.21 -2.93
C SER A 111 3.57 -9.67 -2.88
N LEU A 112 4.44 -10.64 -3.22
CA LEU A 112 4.09 -12.06 -3.19
C LEU A 112 3.88 -12.61 -1.77
N PHE A 113 4.69 -12.17 -0.80
CA PHE A 113 4.66 -12.67 0.57
C PHE A 113 3.79 -11.84 1.52
N SER A 114 3.45 -10.60 1.17
CA SER A 114 2.55 -9.74 1.95
C SER A 114 1.07 -10.06 1.74
N LYS A 115 0.71 -11.29 1.34
CA LYS A 115 -0.67 -11.82 1.36
C LYS A 115 -1.32 -11.92 2.75
N LYS A 116 -0.84 -11.16 3.74
CA LYS A 116 -1.45 -10.96 5.07
C LYS A 116 -1.61 -9.48 5.43
N THR A 117 -1.86 -8.63 4.43
CA THR A 117 -2.38 -7.27 4.64
C THR A 117 -3.81 -7.14 4.12
N GLU A 118 -4.58 -8.25 4.10
CA GLU A 118 -6.03 -8.21 3.85
C GLU A 118 -6.79 -7.42 4.93
N ASP A 119 -6.14 -7.09 6.06
CA ASP A 119 -6.66 -6.20 7.12
C ASP A 119 -6.31 -4.71 6.96
N LEU A 120 -5.59 -4.32 5.89
CA LEU A 120 -5.19 -2.92 5.68
C LEU A 120 -5.82 -2.26 4.44
N PHE A 121 -6.78 -2.91 3.78
CA PHE A 121 -7.56 -2.28 2.72
C PHE A 121 -9.06 -2.52 2.95
N PRO A 122 -9.84 -1.48 3.30
CA PRO A 122 -11.27 -1.59 3.54
C PRO A 122 -12.01 -1.61 2.20
N THR A 123 -11.88 -2.70 1.45
CA THR A 123 -12.59 -2.85 0.18
C THR A 123 -13.15 -4.26 0.05
N LYS A 124 -14.28 -4.52 0.73
CA LYS A 124 -15.36 -5.36 0.19
C LYS A 124 -16.73 -4.77 0.59
N LEU A 125 -17.43 -4.28 -0.44
CA LEU A 125 -18.77 -3.68 -0.50
C LEU A 125 -19.90 -4.72 -0.23
N PRO A 126 -21.23 -4.42 -0.27
CA PRO A 126 -21.98 -3.15 -0.38
C PRO A 126 -23.05 -2.95 0.73
N GLY A 127 -23.39 -1.70 1.06
CA GLY A 127 -24.74 -1.36 1.57
C GLY A 127 -24.91 -0.83 3.00
N SER A 128 -23.87 -0.77 3.85
CA SER A 128 -23.96 0.02 5.09
C SER A 128 -22.58 0.31 5.63
N GLY A 129 -22.20 1.58 5.65
CA GLY A 129 -20.88 2.07 6.07
C GLY A 129 -20.62 1.96 7.57
N VAL A 130 -20.88 0.80 8.18
CA VAL A 130 -20.61 0.57 9.60
C VAL A 130 -19.62 -0.57 9.75
N ILE A 131 -18.35 -0.20 9.94
CA ILE A 131 -17.28 -1.09 10.39
C ILE A 131 -17.69 -1.60 11.78
N THR A 132 -17.94 -2.89 11.96
CA THR A 132 -18.23 -3.45 13.28
C THR A 132 -16.98 -4.17 13.77
N ILE A 133 -16.26 -3.54 14.70
CA ILE A 133 -15.15 -4.17 15.41
C ILE A 133 -15.80 -5.03 16.51
N ALA A 134 -15.30 -6.24 16.77
CA ALA A 134 -15.75 -7.06 17.89
C ALA A 134 -14.66 -7.12 18.96
N ASP A 135 -15.05 -7.03 20.23
CA ASP A 135 -14.13 -7.24 21.35
C ASP A 135 -13.75 -8.73 21.45
N SER A 136 -12.66 -9.07 22.17
CA SER A 136 -12.23 -10.46 22.43
C SER A 136 -13.32 -11.33 23.09
N ALA A 137 -14.35 -10.71 23.68
CA ALA A 137 -15.53 -11.36 24.24
C ALA A 137 -16.72 -11.48 23.25
N GLY A 138 -16.54 -11.15 21.96
CA GLY A 138 -17.58 -11.20 20.94
C GLY A 138 -18.62 -10.08 21.02
N LYS A 139 -18.41 -9.09 21.89
CA LYS A 139 -19.28 -7.92 22.00
C LYS A 139 -19.05 -7.00 20.81
N LYS A 140 -20.12 -6.73 20.07
CA LYS A 140 -20.13 -5.78 18.95
C LYS A 140 -19.75 -4.39 19.46
N ILE A 141 -18.54 -3.95 19.14
CA ILE A 141 -18.11 -2.57 19.33
C ILE A 141 -18.57 -1.83 18.07
N THR A 142 -19.35 -0.79 18.24
CA THR A 142 -19.75 0.08 17.12
C THR A 142 -18.79 1.26 17.16
N PRO A 143 -17.65 1.22 16.43
CA PRO A 143 -16.62 2.28 16.50
C PRO A 143 -17.13 3.64 16.01
N ALA A 144 -18.22 3.68 15.24
CA ALA A 144 -18.87 4.91 14.81
C ALA A 144 -20.25 5.05 15.45
N GLN A 145 -20.46 6.13 16.19
CA GLN A 145 -21.80 6.56 16.59
C GLN A 145 -22.54 7.02 15.34
N LYS A 146 -23.69 6.40 15.03
CA LYS A 146 -24.52 6.81 13.89
C LYS A 146 -24.90 8.28 14.05
N GLN A 147 -24.62 9.09 13.03
CA GLN A 147 -25.05 10.49 13.00
C GLN A 147 -26.44 10.60 12.37
N PRO A 148 -27.25 11.62 12.73
CA PRO A 148 -28.60 11.79 12.19
C PRO A 148 -28.65 11.96 10.66
N LEU A 149 -27.56 12.42 10.04
CA LEU A 149 -27.44 12.64 8.60
C LEU A 149 -26.81 11.46 7.85
N ASP A 150 -26.48 10.37 8.54
CA ASP A 150 -25.90 9.19 7.90
C ASP A 150 -26.89 8.59 6.90
N GLY A 151 -26.40 8.31 5.69
CA GLY A 151 -27.17 7.66 4.63
C GLY A 151 -28.02 8.59 3.78
N TYR A 152 -28.05 9.90 4.07
CA TYR A 152 -28.66 10.88 3.19
C TYR A 152 -27.76 11.19 2.00
N THR A 153 -28.37 11.34 0.82
CA THR A 153 -27.68 11.66 -0.44
C THR A 153 -28.28 12.93 -1.02
N ILE A 154 -27.46 13.74 -1.69
CA ILE A 154 -27.94 14.95 -2.37
C ILE A 154 -28.84 14.59 -3.54
N SER A 155 -29.95 15.29 -3.68
CA SER A 155 -30.94 15.07 -4.75
C SER A 155 -31.13 16.31 -5.60
N GLU A 156 -31.19 17.49 -4.98
CA GLU A 156 -31.43 18.75 -5.68
C GLU A 156 -30.54 19.86 -5.13
N ILE A 157 -30.18 20.79 -6.00
CA ILE A 157 -29.35 21.94 -5.66
C ILE A 157 -29.92 23.17 -6.34
N GLU A 158 -30.13 24.21 -5.55
CA GLU A 158 -30.37 25.55 -6.05
C GLU A 158 -29.33 26.48 -5.46
N ASP A 159 -28.51 27.06 -6.33
CA ASP A 159 -27.43 27.96 -5.93
C ASP A 159 -27.78 29.40 -6.30
N ASN A 160 -28.01 30.23 -5.29
CA ASN A 160 -28.48 31.61 -5.39
C ASN A 160 -27.89 32.43 -4.21
N ALA A 161 -28.33 33.67 -4.00
CA ALA A 161 -27.94 34.43 -2.80
C ALA A 161 -28.38 33.72 -1.49
N ILE A 162 -29.53 33.04 -1.55
CA ILE A 162 -29.96 32.05 -0.56
C ILE A 162 -29.97 30.71 -1.30
N SER A 163 -29.01 29.84 -1.00
CA SER A 163 -28.89 28.53 -1.64
C SER A 163 -29.67 27.48 -0.85
N PHE A 164 -30.27 26.53 -1.56
CA PHE A 164 -30.99 25.40 -0.99
C PHE A 164 -30.38 24.09 -1.49
N TYR A 165 -30.15 23.17 -0.57
CA TYR A 165 -29.62 21.84 -0.89
C TYR A 165 -30.57 20.78 -0.35
N GLY A 166 -31.17 20.00 -1.24
CA GLY A 166 -32.11 18.95 -0.92
C GLY A 166 -31.43 17.60 -0.82
N TYR A 167 -31.65 16.89 0.27
CA TYR A 167 -31.09 15.58 0.52
C TYR A 167 -32.20 14.59 0.81
N THR A 168 -32.09 13.39 0.26
CA THR A 168 -33.04 12.29 0.47
C THR A 168 -32.31 11.06 0.99
N HIS A 169 -33.03 10.27 1.78
CA HIS A 169 -32.58 8.99 2.31
C HIS A 169 -33.36 7.85 1.64
N LEU A 170 -32.80 6.63 1.64
CA LEU A 170 -33.37 5.45 0.97
C LEU A 170 -34.80 5.06 1.43
N ASN A 171 -35.21 5.50 2.61
CA ASN A 171 -36.54 5.27 3.19
C ASN A 171 -37.58 6.34 2.76
N GLY A 172 -37.19 7.35 1.98
CA GLY A 172 -38.04 8.47 1.56
C GLY A 172 -38.01 9.69 2.48
N SER A 173 -37.31 9.63 3.64
CA SER A 173 -37.11 10.82 4.46
C SER A 173 -36.14 11.79 3.78
N TRP A 174 -36.28 13.06 4.08
CA TRP A 174 -35.54 14.13 3.42
C TRP A 174 -35.19 15.25 4.39
N TYR A 175 -34.19 16.03 4.02
CA TYR A 175 -33.94 17.32 4.64
C TYR A 175 -33.50 18.34 3.60
N VAL A 176 -33.80 19.61 3.85
CA VAL A 176 -33.34 20.74 3.05
C VAL A 176 -32.43 21.59 3.91
N LEU A 177 -31.22 21.84 3.41
CA LEU A 177 -30.28 22.80 3.97
C LEU A 177 -30.46 24.14 3.26
N ARG A 178 -30.88 25.15 4.02
CA ARG A 178 -30.91 26.54 3.57
C ARG A 178 -29.62 27.24 4.00
N VAL A 179 -28.93 27.82 3.04
CA VAL A 179 -27.68 28.56 3.23
C VAL A 179 -27.91 30.00 2.82
N ASP A 180 -27.86 30.90 3.78
CA ASP A 180 -27.81 32.34 3.51
C ASP A 180 -26.35 32.73 3.29
N THR A 181 -25.97 32.98 2.04
CA THR A 181 -24.58 33.31 1.69
C THR A 181 -24.17 34.72 2.13
N VAL A 182 -25.15 35.60 2.38
CA VAL A 182 -24.93 36.99 2.82
C VAL A 182 -24.75 37.05 4.34
N ALA A 183 -25.63 36.39 5.09
CA ALA A 183 -25.55 36.32 6.55
C ALA A 183 -24.60 35.21 7.05
N GLY A 184 -24.18 34.29 6.18
CA GLY A 184 -23.35 33.13 6.53
C GLY A 184 -24.08 32.13 7.43
N SER A 185 -25.41 32.00 7.29
CA SER A 185 -26.24 31.20 8.20
C SER A 185 -26.72 29.90 7.56
N PHE A 186 -26.76 28.84 8.37
CA PHE A 186 -27.22 27.51 7.97
C PHE A 186 -28.46 27.14 8.77
N ARG A 187 -29.50 26.70 8.06
CA ARG A 187 -30.75 26.22 8.65
C ARG A 187 -31.21 24.94 7.98
N TYR A 188 -31.91 24.11 8.72
CA TYR A 188 -32.35 22.80 8.30
C TYR A 188 -33.87 22.71 8.41
N ALA A 189 -34.49 22.05 7.45
CA ALA A 189 -35.86 21.56 7.52
C ALA A 189 -35.82 20.06 7.20
N ARG A 190 -36.69 19.25 7.81
CA ARG A 190 -36.76 17.81 7.53
C ARG A 190 -38.20 17.35 7.34
N GLY A 191 -38.37 16.22 6.66
CA GLY A 191 -39.63 15.51 6.56
C GLY A 191 -39.43 14.02 6.31
N ASP A 192 -40.49 13.25 6.51
CA ASP A 192 -40.41 11.78 6.44
C ASP A 192 -40.82 11.23 5.06
N THR A 193 -41.59 11.99 4.27
CA THR A 193 -42.09 11.60 2.95
C THR A 193 -42.29 12.82 2.04
N ASP A 194 -42.51 12.58 0.74
CA ASP A 194 -42.87 13.61 -0.26
C ASP A 194 -41.83 14.73 -0.42
N PHE A 195 -40.61 14.34 -0.75
CA PHE A 195 -39.53 15.31 -1.01
C PHE A 195 -39.89 16.29 -2.14
N LEU A 196 -40.52 15.82 -3.22
CA LEU A 196 -40.76 16.64 -4.41
C LEU A 196 -41.72 17.81 -4.11
N GLY A 197 -42.85 17.53 -3.45
CA GLY A 197 -43.80 18.59 -3.08
C GLY A 197 -43.21 19.59 -2.08
N ASN A 198 -42.41 19.11 -1.12
CA ASN A 198 -41.73 19.98 -0.16
C ASN A 198 -40.58 20.78 -0.79
N TRP A 199 -39.92 20.22 -1.80
CA TRP A 199 -38.87 20.90 -2.57
C TRP A 199 -39.45 22.06 -3.39
N GLU A 200 -40.60 21.87 -4.03
CA GLU A 200 -41.29 22.95 -4.73
C GLU A 200 -41.65 24.11 -3.78
N ASN A 201 -42.04 23.79 -2.54
CA ASN A 201 -42.37 24.78 -1.49
C ASN A 201 -41.20 25.07 -0.52
N ARG A 202 -39.95 24.82 -0.93
CA ARG A 202 -38.77 24.88 -0.04
C ARG A 202 -38.58 26.21 0.67
N GLU A 203 -39.00 27.33 0.08
CA GLU A 203 -38.85 28.66 0.69
C GLU A 203 -39.69 28.86 1.96
N ASN A 204 -40.82 28.15 2.07
CA ASN A 204 -41.81 28.33 3.13
C ASN A 204 -41.75 27.22 4.21
N LEU A 205 -40.71 26.39 4.19
CA LEU A 205 -40.52 25.36 5.22
C LEU A 205 -40.11 25.97 6.56
N ASP A 206 -40.38 25.26 7.65
CA ASP A 206 -39.94 25.66 8.98
C ASP A 206 -38.46 25.31 9.18
N TYR A 207 -37.61 26.34 9.15
CA TYR A 207 -36.16 26.22 9.14
C TYR A 207 -35.57 26.46 10.53
N GLY A 208 -34.96 25.43 11.11
CA GLY A 208 -34.34 25.46 12.43
C GLY A 208 -32.83 25.25 12.43
N TYR A 209 -32.23 25.36 13.61
CA TYR A 209 -30.85 24.90 13.84
C TYR A 209 -30.79 23.37 13.81
N PHE A 210 -29.63 22.82 13.43
CA PHE A 210 -29.42 21.37 13.33
C PHE A 210 -29.87 20.60 14.58
N ASN A 211 -29.45 21.06 15.76
CA ASN A 211 -29.83 20.42 17.03
C ASN A 211 -31.34 20.47 17.28
N HIS A 212 -32.04 21.53 16.90
CA HIS A 212 -33.49 21.59 17.09
C HIS A 212 -34.23 20.61 16.17
N VAL A 213 -33.74 20.45 14.95
CA VAL A 213 -34.38 19.64 13.91
C VAL A 213 -34.08 18.14 14.09
N PHE A 214 -32.88 17.78 14.55
CA PHE A 214 -32.38 16.39 14.58
C PHE A 214 -32.16 15.81 16.00
N ASN A 215 -32.41 16.55 17.08
CA ASN A 215 -32.26 16.06 18.47
C ASN A 215 -33.59 15.68 19.14
N GLN A 216 -34.55 15.13 18.37
CA GLN A 216 -35.82 14.62 18.89
C GLN A 216 -35.81 13.11 19.04
#